data_AF-A0AAW6JUN3-F1
#
_entry.id   AF-A0AAW6JUN3-F1
#
_cell.length_a   1.000
_cell.length_b   1.000
_cell.length_c   1.000
_cell.angle_alpha   90.00
_cell.angle_beta   90.00
_cell.angle_gamma   90.00
#
_symmetry.space_group_name_H-M   'P 1'
#
loop_
_entity.id
_entity.type
_entity.pdbx_description
1 polymer ?
#
loop_
_entity_poly.entity_id
_entity_poly.type
_entity_poly.pdbx_seq_one_letter_code
_entity_poly.pdbx_strand_id
1 'polypeptide(L)'
;MQKDKPCLWMLIDSQKEKDDIYGKKRTFCWFRTGEPIGYTDLIHIATLQSNGGNHVSHLFELKNYVNYNKLENLLATKKWREADLETFEILKSLCGYEISPNPAWSLNIEEIVNIPCSHLHTINNLWVKYSKGRFGYRVQLNILRKLGFQKNGNEEQMLQCLENFMDKIKWNTGTSVLNFTLKAPIGHLPAIVRWGMATSPQGAIKIYIRLFSRCEECNL
;
A
#
# COMPACT_ATOMS: atom_id res chain seq x y z
N MET A 1 44.35 -8.98 -14.86
CA MET A 1 43.13 -8.94 -15.69
C MET A 1 41.97 -9.36 -14.80
N GLN A 2 41.26 -8.38 -14.24
CA GLN A 2 40.15 -8.58 -13.31
C GLN A 2 39.05 -7.63 -13.78
N LYS A 3 37.94 -8.19 -14.26
CA LYS A 3 36.80 -7.43 -14.79
C LYS A 3 35.87 -7.12 -13.63
N ASP A 4 35.93 -5.89 -13.12
CA ASP A 4 34.96 -5.37 -12.16
C ASP A 4 33.66 -4.98 -12.87
N LYS A 5 32.55 -5.39 -12.28
CA LYS A 5 31.18 -5.03 -12.69
C LYS A 5 30.88 -3.59 -12.25
N PRO A 6 30.24 -2.74 -13.07
CA PRO A 6 29.90 -1.38 -12.66
C PRO A 6 28.61 -1.36 -11.82
N CYS A 7 28.71 -0.87 -10.58
CA CYS A 7 27.57 -0.45 -9.77
C CYS A 7 27.39 1.07 -9.92
N LEU A 8 26.30 1.51 -10.56
CA LEU A 8 25.46 2.66 -10.21
C LEU A 8 26.15 3.95 -9.69
N TRP A 9 26.74 4.78 -10.57
CA TRP A 9 27.16 6.15 -10.22
C TRP A 9 26.82 7.21 -11.29
N MET A 10 25.54 7.40 -11.63
CA MET A 10 25.17 8.62 -12.35
C MET A 10 23.91 9.21 -11.74
N LEU A 11 24.08 10.35 -11.04
CA LEU A 11 23.21 11.54 -10.96
C LEU A 11 23.64 12.41 -9.75
N ILE A 12 24.82 13.04 -9.81
CA ILE A 12 25.23 14.13 -8.91
C ILE A 12 25.72 15.28 -9.81
N ASP A 13 24.98 16.38 -9.89
CA ASP A 13 25.35 17.52 -10.75
C ASP A 13 26.32 18.51 -10.07
N SER A 14 26.33 18.60 -8.73
CA SER A 14 27.42 19.29 -8.01
C SER A 14 27.46 18.93 -6.53
N GLN A 15 28.68 18.93 -5.97
CA GLN A 15 28.94 18.91 -4.54
C GLN A 15 29.13 20.34 -4.04
N LYS A 16 28.40 20.75 -3.00
CA LYS A 16 28.62 22.04 -2.32
C LYS A 16 28.87 21.80 -0.84
N GLU A 17 29.87 22.48 -0.31
CA GLU A 17 30.15 22.50 1.12
C GLU A 17 29.31 23.55 1.82
N LYS A 18 28.70 23.18 2.95
CA LYS A 18 28.04 24.11 3.88
C LYS A 18 28.40 23.72 5.31
N ASP A 19 28.40 24.71 6.19
CA ASP A 19 28.53 24.46 7.62
C ASP A 19 27.26 23.78 8.16
N ASP A 20 27.44 22.71 8.93
CA ASP A 20 26.34 22.10 9.66
C ASP A 20 25.92 22.96 10.86
N ILE A 21 24.87 22.54 11.57
CA ILE A 21 24.33 23.30 12.71
C ILE A 21 25.32 23.48 13.88
N TYR A 22 26.50 22.87 13.81
CA TYR A 22 27.60 23.01 14.76
C TYR A 22 28.82 23.74 14.15
N GLY A 23 28.68 24.37 12.98
CA GLY A 23 29.73 25.14 12.34
C GLY A 23 30.80 24.30 11.65
N LYS A 24 30.55 23.02 11.34
CA LYS A 24 31.51 22.17 10.62
C LYS A 24 31.15 22.05 9.14
N LYS A 25 32.12 22.33 8.26
CA LYS A 25 31.97 22.13 6.82
C LYS A 25 31.69 20.66 6.48
N ARG A 26 30.57 20.41 5.80
CA ARG A 26 30.24 19.11 5.21
C ARG A 26 29.79 19.26 3.78
N THR A 27 30.12 18.26 2.98
CA THR A 27 29.76 18.17 1.56
C THR A 27 28.36 17.58 1.40
N PHE A 28 27.48 18.30 0.69
CA PHE A 28 26.10 17.86 0.43
C PHE A 28 25.84 17.70 -1.07
N CYS A 29 25.09 16.67 -1.44
CA CYS A 29 24.59 16.44 -2.80
C CYS A 29 23.14 16.92 -2.89
N TRP A 30 22.84 17.76 -3.89
CA TRP A 30 21.52 18.37 -4.08
C TRP A 30 20.92 17.94 -5.42
N PHE A 31 19.64 17.53 -5.42
CA PHE A 31 18.84 17.33 -6.63
C PHE A 31 18.04 18.61 -6.95
N ARG A 32 17.75 18.86 -8.24
CA ARG A 32 17.28 20.16 -8.74
C ARG A 32 15.86 20.56 -8.28
N THR A 33 15.14 19.71 -7.57
CA THR A 33 13.85 20.05 -6.95
C THR A 33 13.79 19.41 -5.55
N GLY A 34 13.51 20.22 -4.53
CA GLY A 34 13.48 19.79 -3.13
C GLY A 34 12.22 19.01 -2.73
N GLU A 35 11.58 18.32 -3.66
CA GLU A 35 10.41 17.48 -3.39
C GLU A 35 10.73 16.00 -3.63
N PRO A 36 10.08 15.06 -2.91
CA PRO A 36 10.21 13.64 -3.19
C PRO A 36 9.81 13.37 -4.65
N ILE A 37 10.69 12.75 -5.42
CA ILE A 37 10.44 12.40 -6.82
C ILE A 37 9.20 11.49 -6.86
N GLY A 38 8.14 11.94 -7.52
CA GLY A 38 6.93 11.16 -7.69
C GLY A 38 7.19 9.96 -8.60
N TYR A 39 6.42 8.88 -8.45
CA TYR A 39 6.54 7.69 -9.29
C TYR A 39 6.39 8.01 -10.80
N THR A 40 5.59 9.03 -11.14
CA THR A 40 5.44 9.55 -12.52
C THR A 40 6.72 10.18 -13.06
N ASP A 41 7.48 10.85 -12.19
CA ASP A 41 8.75 11.48 -12.56
C ASP A 41 9.83 10.42 -12.75
N LEU A 42 9.82 9.35 -11.93
CA LEU A 42 10.69 8.18 -12.12
C LEU A 42 10.40 7.46 -13.45
N ILE A 43 9.14 7.28 -13.81
CA ILE A 43 8.75 6.72 -15.12
C ILE A 43 9.24 7.62 -16.25
N HIS A 44 9.05 8.93 -16.15
CA HIS A 44 9.44 9.86 -17.20
C HIS A 44 10.97 9.90 -17.39
N ILE A 45 11.73 9.90 -16.29
CA ILE A 45 13.20 9.83 -16.31
C ILE A 45 13.69 8.49 -16.90
N ALA A 46 13.10 7.36 -16.49
CA ALA A 46 13.46 6.04 -17.02
C ALA A 46 13.13 5.90 -18.51
N THR A 47 12.04 6.52 -18.96
CA THR A 47 11.60 6.55 -20.37
C THR A 47 12.58 7.34 -21.25
N LEU A 48 13.08 8.47 -20.76
CA LEU A 48 14.05 9.31 -21.49
C LEU A 48 15.44 8.68 -21.60
N GLN A 49 15.77 7.69 -20.75
CA GLN A 49 17.11 7.08 -20.69
C GLN A 49 17.25 5.78 -21.50
N SER A 50 16.17 5.18 -21.99
CA SER A 50 16.22 3.88 -22.68
C SER A 50 16.05 3.99 -24.21
N ASN A 51 17.17 3.89 -24.94
CA ASN A 51 17.15 3.68 -26.38
C ASN A 51 16.82 2.21 -26.71
N GLY A 52 15.54 1.93 -26.95
CA GLY A 52 15.07 0.74 -27.68
C GLY A 52 14.91 -0.58 -26.89
N GLY A 53 13.77 -1.25 -27.09
CA GLY A 53 13.60 -2.70 -26.93
C GLY A 53 13.17 -3.27 -25.58
N ASN A 54 13.59 -2.69 -24.43
CA ASN A 54 13.34 -3.25 -23.09
C ASN A 54 12.41 -2.39 -22.19
N HIS A 55 11.60 -1.54 -22.82
CA HIS A 55 10.82 -0.52 -22.11
C HIS A 55 9.74 -1.10 -21.18
N VAL A 56 9.13 -2.23 -21.54
CA VAL A 56 7.98 -2.80 -20.81
C VAL A 56 8.42 -3.58 -19.57
N SER A 57 9.53 -4.32 -19.64
CA SER A 57 10.07 -5.07 -18.48
C SER A 57 10.61 -4.13 -17.41
N HIS A 58 11.27 -3.04 -17.80
CA HIS A 58 11.80 -2.06 -16.85
C HIS A 58 10.68 -1.24 -16.17
N LEU A 59 9.62 -0.86 -16.91
CA LEU A 59 8.42 -0.24 -16.35
C LEU A 59 7.69 -1.19 -15.38
N PHE A 60 7.67 -2.50 -15.69
CA PHE A 60 7.10 -3.52 -14.81
C PHE A 60 7.93 -3.73 -13.52
N GLU A 61 9.27 -3.71 -13.62
CA GLU A 61 10.16 -3.80 -12.45
C GLU A 61 10.04 -2.57 -11.53
N LEU A 62 9.89 -1.37 -12.11
CA LEU A 62 9.67 -0.15 -11.33
C LEU A 62 8.27 -0.13 -10.67
N LYS A 63 7.22 -0.64 -11.35
CA LYS A 63 5.86 -0.77 -10.77
C LYS A 63 5.80 -1.72 -9.57
N ASN A 64 6.73 -2.68 -9.50
CA ASN A 64 6.82 -3.66 -8.40
C ASN A 64 7.78 -3.23 -7.29
N TYR A 65 8.53 -2.14 -7.42
CA TYR A 65 9.39 -1.66 -6.35
C TYR A 65 8.59 -0.85 -5.32
N VAL A 66 8.18 -1.50 -4.24
CA VAL A 66 7.51 -0.87 -3.10
C VAL A 66 8.43 -0.87 -1.89
N ASN A 67 8.64 0.31 -1.30
CA ASN A 67 9.39 0.45 -0.06
C ASN A 67 8.47 0.34 1.17
N TYR A 68 8.64 -0.73 1.94
CA TYR A 68 7.84 -1.02 3.14
C TYR A 68 8.39 -0.44 4.44
N ASN A 69 9.56 0.20 4.42
CA ASN A 69 10.23 0.68 5.64
C ASN A 69 9.37 1.68 6.41
N LYS A 70 8.63 2.54 5.69
CA LYS A 70 7.71 3.50 6.33
C LYS A 70 6.58 2.77 7.07
N LEU A 71 5.93 1.81 6.42
CA LEU A 71 4.89 0.99 7.04
C LEU A 71 5.44 0.23 8.25
N GLU A 72 6.60 -0.43 8.11
CA GLU A 72 7.25 -1.14 9.21
C GLU A 72 7.54 -0.23 10.40
N ASN A 73 8.12 0.95 10.17
CA ASN A 73 8.44 1.90 11.23
C ASN A 73 7.18 2.42 11.93
N LEU A 74 6.11 2.71 11.20
CA LEU A 74 4.84 3.15 11.77
C LEU A 74 4.21 2.06 12.64
N LEU A 75 4.23 0.81 12.18
CA LEU A 75 3.73 -0.34 12.94
C LEU A 75 4.59 -0.62 14.18
N ALA A 76 5.92 -0.59 14.06
CA ALA A 76 6.86 -0.78 15.16
C ALA A 76 6.67 0.27 16.27
N THR A 77 6.37 1.51 15.87
CA THR A 77 6.10 2.63 16.77
C THR A 77 4.62 2.75 17.17
N LYS A 78 3.77 1.77 16.81
CA LYS A 78 2.34 1.69 17.15
C LYS A 78 1.51 2.89 16.67
N LYS A 79 1.95 3.57 15.61
CA LYS A 79 1.21 4.63 14.92
C LYS A 79 0.19 4.02 13.97
N TRP A 80 -0.83 3.39 14.54
CA TRP A 80 -1.78 2.52 13.82
C TRP A 80 -2.59 3.25 12.74
N ARG A 81 -2.93 4.52 12.98
CA ARG A 81 -3.69 5.33 12.02
C ARG A 81 -2.85 5.67 10.80
N GLU A 82 -1.62 6.10 11.03
CA GLU A 82 -0.65 6.42 9.99
C GLU A 82 -0.22 5.16 9.23
N ALA A 83 -0.09 4.02 9.92
CA ALA A 83 0.17 2.73 9.28
C ALA A 83 -0.99 2.29 8.39
N ASP A 84 -2.24 2.54 8.79
CA ASP A 84 -3.43 2.27 7.96
C ASP A 84 -3.46 3.14 6.70
N LEU A 85 -3.10 4.43 6.84
CA LEU A 85 -2.95 5.34 5.70
C LEU A 85 -1.82 4.87 4.76
N GLU A 86 -0.64 4.57 5.31
CA GLU A 86 0.49 4.09 4.50
C GLU A 86 0.16 2.77 3.78
N THR A 87 -0.58 1.87 4.43
CA THR A 87 -1.01 0.61 3.82
C THR A 87 -1.84 0.86 2.56
N PHE A 88 -2.74 1.84 2.60
CA PHE A 88 -3.48 2.19 1.40
C PHE A 88 -2.60 2.85 0.34
N GLU A 89 -1.70 3.77 0.68
CA GLU A 89 -0.85 4.43 -0.34
C GLU A 89 -0.05 3.39 -1.13
N ILE A 90 0.41 2.35 -0.42
CA ILE A 90 1.04 1.18 -1.05
C ILE A 90 0.06 0.43 -1.98
N LEU A 91 -1.16 0.13 -1.53
CA LEU A 91 -2.14 -0.55 -2.38
C LEU A 91 -2.51 0.28 -3.61
N LYS A 92 -2.63 1.60 -3.43
CA LYS A 92 -2.91 2.55 -4.52
C LYS A 92 -1.77 2.58 -5.53
N SER A 93 -0.52 2.62 -5.10
CA SER A 93 0.62 2.56 -6.03
C SER A 93 0.65 1.25 -6.81
N LEU A 94 0.26 0.14 -6.18
CA LEU A 94 0.18 -1.19 -6.81
C LEU A 94 -0.94 -1.30 -7.84
N CYS A 95 -2.09 -0.67 -7.59
CA CYS A 95 -3.22 -0.59 -8.54
C CYS A 95 -2.98 0.39 -9.71
N GLY A 96 -1.86 1.12 -9.72
CA GLY A 96 -1.58 2.14 -10.74
C GLY A 96 -2.39 3.43 -10.57
N TYR A 97 -1.91 4.49 -11.22
CA TYR A 97 -2.56 5.79 -11.29
C TYR A 97 -3.31 5.91 -12.62
N GLU A 98 -4.50 5.34 -12.72
CA GLU A 98 -5.40 5.80 -13.80
C GLU A 98 -6.09 7.08 -13.37
N ILE A 99 -6.30 7.94 -14.36
CA ILE A 99 -7.00 9.23 -14.28
C ILE A 99 -8.49 8.93 -14.01
N SER A 100 -8.80 8.43 -12.82
CA SER A 100 -10.15 8.53 -12.27
C SER A 100 -10.43 10.01 -12.06
N PRO A 101 -11.65 10.50 -12.32
CA PRO A 101 -12.03 11.89 -12.01
C PRO A 101 -11.90 12.23 -10.51
N ASN A 102 -11.73 11.24 -9.64
CA ASN A 102 -11.43 11.40 -8.21
C ASN A 102 -10.23 10.51 -7.77
N PRO A 103 -9.02 10.72 -8.33
CA PRO A 103 -7.89 9.79 -8.19
C PRO A 103 -7.22 9.87 -6.81
N ALA A 104 -7.53 10.90 -6.02
CA ALA A 104 -6.96 11.08 -4.69
C ALA A 104 -7.47 10.02 -3.68
N TRP A 105 -8.66 9.45 -3.91
CA TRP A 105 -9.47 8.92 -2.82
C TRP A 105 -9.96 7.47 -3.00
N SER A 106 -9.64 6.77 -4.08
CA SER A 106 -10.13 5.40 -4.31
C SER A 106 -9.08 4.49 -4.93
N LEU A 107 -9.14 3.19 -4.59
CA LEU A 107 -8.43 2.15 -5.34
C LEU A 107 -9.15 1.89 -6.66
N ASN A 108 -8.40 1.69 -7.74
CA ASN A 108 -8.98 1.18 -8.98
C ASN A 108 -9.37 -0.29 -8.75
N ILE A 109 -10.69 -0.56 -8.68
CA ILE A 109 -11.25 -1.88 -8.37
C ILE A 109 -10.77 -2.93 -9.37
N GLU A 110 -10.69 -2.58 -10.65
CA GLU A 110 -10.30 -3.52 -11.70
C GLU A 110 -8.83 -3.93 -11.55
N GLU A 111 -7.98 -3.04 -11.07
CA GLU A 111 -6.54 -3.30 -10.89
C GLU A 111 -6.20 -4.06 -9.59
N ILE A 112 -7.14 -4.16 -8.63
CA ILE A 112 -6.90 -4.92 -7.38
C ILE A 112 -6.53 -6.39 -7.68
N VAL A 113 -7.08 -6.97 -8.75
CA VAL A 113 -6.78 -8.35 -9.14
C VAL A 113 -5.33 -8.54 -9.58
N ASN A 114 -4.70 -7.47 -10.05
CA ASN A 114 -3.34 -7.49 -10.58
C ASN A 114 -2.30 -7.34 -9.46
N ILE A 115 -2.70 -7.04 -8.22
CA ILE A 115 -1.77 -6.91 -7.10
C ILE A 115 -1.01 -8.23 -6.90
N PRO A 116 0.33 -8.26 -7.00
CA PRO A 116 1.09 -9.48 -6.77
C PRO A 116 0.97 -9.97 -5.33
N CYS A 117 0.86 -11.29 -5.16
CA CYS A 117 0.68 -11.91 -3.84
C CYS A 117 1.82 -11.60 -2.86
N SER A 118 3.05 -11.43 -3.36
CA SER A 118 4.22 -11.03 -2.55
C SER A 118 3.99 -9.74 -1.76
N HIS A 119 3.32 -8.75 -2.36
CA HIS A 119 3.02 -7.49 -1.71
C HIS A 119 1.95 -7.65 -0.62
N LEU A 120 0.89 -8.42 -0.88
CA LEU A 120 -0.16 -8.70 0.11
C LEU A 120 0.38 -9.51 1.30
N HIS A 121 1.24 -10.49 1.04
CA HIS A 121 1.95 -11.25 2.08
C HIS A 121 2.85 -10.32 2.92
N THR A 122 3.58 -9.41 2.28
CA THR A 122 4.47 -8.47 2.99
C THR A 122 3.67 -7.55 3.92
N ILE A 123 2.61 -6.91 3.41
CA ILE A 123 1.72 -6.05 4.20
C ILE A 123 1.11 -6.83 5.36
N ASN A 124 0.53 -8.00 5.09
CA ASN A 124 -0.07 -8.85 6.11
C ASN A 124 0.92 -9.24 7.21
N ASN A 125 2.13 -9.68 6.83
CA ASN A 125 3.15 -10.13 7.77
C ASN A 125 3.60 -9.00 8.70
N LEU A 126 3.74 -7.78 8.19
CA LEU A 126 4.04 -6.60 9.00
C LEU A 126 2.92 -6.33 10.01
N TRP A 127 1.66 -6.27 9.57
CA TRP A 127 0.52 -6.06 10.46
C TRP A 127 0.40 -7.13 11.53
N VAL A 128 0.53 -8.41 11.17
CA VAL A 128 0.48 -9.54 12.10
C VAL A 128 1.61 -9.46 13.13
N LYS A 129 2.84 -9.22 12.68
CA LYS A 129 4.04 -9.15 13.53
C LYS A 129 3.87 -8.09 14.62
N TYR A 130 3.58 -6.85 14.25
CA TYR A 130 3.56 -5.74 15.19
C TYR A 130 2.28 -5.67 16.03
N SER A 131 1.17 -6.24 15.56
CA SER A 131 -0.08 -6.31 16.32
C SER A 131 -0.19 -7.52 17.25
N LYS A 132 0.82 -8.40 17.29
CA LYS A 132 0.78 -9.69 17.99
C LYS A 132 -0.37 -10.58 17.49
N GLY A 133 -0.53 -10.66 16.17
CA GLY A 133 -1.53 -11.49 15.50
C GLY A 133 -2.97 -10.98 15.56
N ARG A 134 -3.19 -9.72 15.96
CA ARG A 134 -4.54 -9.14 16.08
C ARG A 134 -5.06 -8.54 14.79
N PHE A 135 -4.17 -8.04 13.95
CA PHE A 135 -4.47 -7.26 12.75
C PHE A 135 -3.77 -7.86 11.52
N GLY A 136 -4.31 -7.59 10.33
CA GLY A 136 -3.81 -8.09 9.05
C GLY A 136 -4.89 -8.78 8.20
N TYR A 137 -4.70 -8.84 6.89
CA TYR A 137 -5.67 -9.40 5.95
C TYR A 137 -5.98 -10.87 6.20
N ARG A 138 -4.99 -11.68 6.60
CA ARG A 138 -5.24 -13.08 6.99
C ARG A 138 -6.17 -13.19 8.19
N VAL A 139 -6.03 -12.28 9.16
CA VAL A 139 -6.89 -12.25 10.34
C VAL A 139 -8.32 -11.91 9.95
N GLN A 140 -8.49 -10.93 9.06
CA GLN A 140 -9.79 -10.52 8.51
C GLN A 140 -10.44 -11.63 7.69
N LEU A 141 -9.68 -12.26 6.78
CA LEU A 141 -10.15 -13.39 5.97
C LEU A 141 -10.60 -14.56 6.84
N ASN A 142 -9.89 -14.88 7.91
CA ASN A 142 -10.31 -15.94 8.83
C ASN A 142 -11.65 -15.63 9.53
N ILE A 143 -11.96 -14.36 9.75
CA ILE A 143 -13.26 -13.94 10.26
C ILE A 143 -14.33 -14.07 9.17
N LEU A 144 -14.04 -13.57 7.96
CA LEU A 144 -14.94 -13.66 6.81
C LEU A 144 -15.29 -15.10 6.43
N ARG A 145 -14.30 -16.02 6.39
CA ARG A 145 -14.51 -17.46 6.13
C ARG A 145 -15.48 -18.08 7.15
N LYS A 146 -15.36 -17.71 8.43
CA LYS A 146 -16.28 -18.16 9.49
C LYS A 146 -17.70 -17.60 9.33
N LEU A 147 -17.84 -16.49 8.61
CA LEU A 147 -19.14 -15.89 8.27
C LEU A 147 -19.68 -16.41 6.93
N GLY A 148 -18.98 -17.33 6.26
CA GLY A 148 -19.42 -17.95 5.01
C GLY A 148 -18.93 -17.27 3.73
N PHE A 149 -17.97 -16.35 3.81
CA PHE A 149 -17.40 -15.71 2.63
C PHE A 149 -16.72 -16.75 1.71
N GLN A 150 -17.00 -16.65 0.41
CA GLN A 150 -16.39 -17.46 -0.64
C GLN A 150 -16.16 -16.54 -1.85
N LYS A 151 -14.92 -16.43 -2.36
CA LYS A 151 -14.61 -15.55 -3.52
C LYS A 151 -15.46 -15.78 -4.77
N ASN A 152 -15.93 -17.01 -4.98
CA ASN A 152 -16.75 -17.42 -6.13
C ASN A 152 -18.23 -17.59 -5.75
N GLY A 153 -18.64 -17.05 -4.61
CA GLY A 153 -20.03 -17.08 -4.14
C GLY A 153 -20.91 -16.08 -4.88
N ASN A 154 -22.21 -16.13 -4.59
CA ASN A 154 -23.16 -15.12 -5.06
C ASN A 154 -22.77 -13.74 -4.49
N GLU A 155 -22.84 -12.68 -5.32
CA GLU A 155 -22.60 -11.30 -4.91
C GLU A 155 -23.43 -10.91 -3.67
N GLU A 156 -24.72 -11.24 -3.64
CA GLU A 156 -25.60 -10.97 -2.50
C GLU A 156 -25.11 -11.63 -1.19
N GLN A 157 -24.60 -12.86 -1.30
CA GLN A 157 -24.04 -13.57 -0.14
C GLN A 157 -22.73 -12.93 0.32
N MET A 158 -21.86 -12.52 -0.61
CA MET A 158 -20.62 -11.82 -0.29
C MET A 158 -20.89 -10.46 0.38
N LEU A 159 -21.89 -9.72 -0.10
CA LEU A 159 -22.37 -8.47 0.51
C LEU A 159 -22.80 -8.71 1.96
N GLN A 160 -23.69 -9.69 2.18
CA GLN A 160 -24.18 -10.01 3.52
C GLN A 160 -23.06 -10.47 4.47
N CYS A 161 -22.11 -11.27 3.97
CA CYS A 161 -20.93 -11.69 4.73
C CYS A 161 -20.09 -10.48 5.16
N LEU A 162 -19.88 -9.53 4.25
CA LEU A 162 -19.10 -8.33 4.55
C LEU A 162 -19.82 -7.42 5.54
N GLU A 163 -21.13 -7.24 5.43
CA GLU A 163 -21.92 -6.49 6.41
C GLU A 163 -21.81 -7.09 7.82
N ASN A 164 -21.98 -8.41 7.94
CA ASN A 164 -21.81 -9.14 9.20
C ASN A 164 -20.39 -9.01 9.74
N PHE A 165 -19.39 -9.03 8.86
CA PHE A 165 -17.99 -8.80 9.22
C PHE A 165 -17.80 -7.40 9.78
N MET A 166 -18.29 -6.36 9.09
CA MET A 166 -18.17 -4.96 9.49
C MET A 166 -18.85 -4.70 10.83
N ASP A 167 -20.01 -5.30 11.10
CA ASP A 167 -20.64 -5.25 12.42
C ASP A 167 -19.75 -5.93 13.48
N LYS A 168 -19.29 -7.15 13.22
CA LYS A 168 -18.46 -7.94 14.14
C LYS A 168 -17.16 -7.24 14.54
N ILE A 169 -16.51 -6.55 13.61
CA ILE A 169 -15.28 -5.79 13.88
C ILE A 169 -15.53 -4.32 14.21
N LYS A 170 -16.80 -3.90 14.33
CA LYS A 170 -17.24 -2.55 14.71
C LYS A 170 -16.79 -1.45 13.74
N TRP A 171 -16.90 -1.69 12.44
CA TRP A 171 -16.79 -0.65 11.41
C TRP A 171 -18.12 0.10 11.20
N ASN A 172 -19.27 -0.51 11.55
CA ASN A 172 -20.60 0.07 11.34
C ASN A 172 -21.20 0.81 12.55
N THR A 173 -20.44 1.06 13.62
CA THR A 173 -20.94 1.83 14.76
C THR A 173 -21.08 3.29 14.35
N GLY A 174 -22.28 3.86 14.42
CA GLY A 174 -22.65 5.21 13.92
C GLY A 174 -21.78 6.40 14.36
N THR A 175 -20.77 6.19 15.21
CA THR A 175 -19.60 7.06 15.37
C THR A 175 -18.49 6.57 14.44
N SER A 176 -18.34 7.21 13.27
CA SER A 176 -17.41 6.91 12.17
C SER A 176 -15.90 7.03 12.49
N VAL A 177 -15.51 6.70 13.72
CA VAL A 177 -14.16 6.77 14.26
C VAL A 177 -13.67 5.35 14.48
N LEU A 178 -12.82 4.88 13.56
CA LEU A 178 -12.06 3.65 13.74
C LEU A 178 -11.22 3.72 15.02
N ASN A 179 -11.08 2.57 15.69
CA ASN A 179 -10.27 2.44 16.88
C ASN A 179 -8.83 2.07 16.49
N PHE A 180 -7.96 3.07 16.46
CA PHE A 180 -6.54 2.91 16.14
C PHE A 180 -5.70 2.52 17.36
N THR A 181 -6.16 1.54 18.13
CA THR A 181 -5.43 1.00 19.30
C THR A 181 -5.47 -0.52 19.32
N LEU A 182 -4.56 -1.15 20.06
CA LEU A 182 -4.57 -2.60 20.26
C LEU A 182 -5.82 -3.11 21.02
N LYS A 183 -6.60 -2.22 21.65
CA LYS A 183 -7.88 -2.56 22.29
C LYS A 183 -9.02 -2.74 21.28
N ALA A 184 -8.80 -2.38 20.01
CA ALA A 184 -9.78 -2.61 18.95
C ALA A 184 -10.06 -4.11 18.77
N PRO A 185 -11.23 -4.49 18.21
CA PRO A 185 -11.55 -5.87 17.89
C PRO A 185 -10.48 -6.56 17.04
N ILE A 186 -10.37 -7.89 17.15
CA ILE A 186 -9.50 -8.68 16.27
C ILE A 186 -9.97 -8.49 14.81
N GLY A 187 -9.03 -8.27 13.90
CA GLY A 187 -9.31 -7.97 12.49
C GLY A 187 -9.70 -6.51 12.20
N HIS A 188 -9.73 -5.63 13.19
CA HIS A 188 -10.17 -4.23 12.99
C HIS A 188 -9.27 -3.42 12.03
N LEU A 189 -7.99 -3.77 11.94
CA LEU A 189 -7.01 -3.13 11.04
C LEU A 189 -6.25 -4.17 10.20
N PRO A 190 -5.67 -3.78 9.04
CA PRO A 190 -5.85 -2.49 8.38
C PRO A 190 -7.31 -2.33 7.92
N ALA A 191 -7.89 -1.19 8.20
CA ALA A 191 -9.22 -0.86 7.70
C ALA A 191 -9.14 -0.42 6.25
N ILE A 192 -8.03 0.18 5.79
CA ILE A 192 -7.90 0.80 4.46
C ILE A 192 -9.08 1.72 4.10
N VAL A 193 -9.85 2.12 5.12
CA VAL A 193 -11.11 2.84 5.08
C VAL A 193 -10.96 3.96 6.08
N ARG A 194 -10.40 5.06 5.61
CA ARG A 194 -11.32 6.12 5.21
C ARG A 194 -11.23 6.54 3.75
N TRP A 195 -10.44 5.84 2.95
CA TRP A 195 -10.10 6.22 1.58
C TRP A 195 -11.31 6.17 0.65
N GLY A 196 -12.04 7.26 0.40
CA GLY A 196 -11.67 8.67 0.62
C GLY A 196 -12.81 9.63 0.27
N MET A 197 -14.07 9.26 0.56
CA MET A 197 -15.32 9.65 -0.14
C MET A 197 -15.70 8.61 -1.20
N ALA A 198 -16.04 7.39 -0.76
CA ALA A 198 -16.90 6.56 -1.60
C ALA A 198 -18.19 7.37 -1.84
N THR A 199 -18.59 7.52 -3.10
CA THR A 199 -19.83 8.21 -3.49
C THR A 199 -21.08 7.56 -2.88
N SER A 200 -20.95 6.31 -2.38
CA SER A 200 -21.92 5.62 -1.51
C SER A 200 -21.28 4.44 -0.73
N PRO A 201 -21.89 3.96 0.37
CA PRO A 201 -21.46 2.76 1.10
C PRO A 201 -21.26 1.51 0.22
N GLN A 202 -22.02 1.38 -0.86
CA GLN A 202 -21.93 0.25 -1.78
C GLN A 202 -20.61 0.21 -2.57
N GLY A 203 -20.02 1.37 -2.88
CA GLY A 203 -18.73 1.44 -3.56
C GLY A 203 -17.56 0.92 -2.71
N ALA A 204 -17.56 1.24 -1.41
CA ALA A 204 -16.55 0.74 -0.47
C ALA A 204 -16.62 -0.78 -0.29
N ILE A 205 -17.85 -1.32 -0.26
CA ILE A 205 -18.09 -2.76 -0.15
C ILE A 205 -17.48 -3.54 -1.34
N LYS A 206 -17.63 -3.04 -2.57
CA LYS A 206 -17.07 -3.70 -3.77
C LYS A 206 -15.54 -3.75 -3.75
N ILE A 207 -14.88 -2.70 -3.27
CA ILE A 207 -13.41 -2.68 -3.08
C ILE A 207 -12.98 -3.80 -2.12
N TYR A 208 -13.67 -3.94 -0.98
CA TYR A 208 -13.35 -4.99 -0.01
C TYR A 208 -13.58 -6.38 -0.56
N ILE A 209 -14.70 -6.62 -1.24
CA ILE A 209 -14.95 -7.92 -1.87
C ILE A 209 -13.81 -8.24 -2.82
N ARG A 210 -13.41 -7.30 -3.68
CA ARG A 210 -12.32 -7.53 -4.63
C ARG A 210 -10.99 -7.79 -3.95
N LEU A 211 -10.65 -7.02 -2.91
CA LEU A 211 -9.41 -7.19 -2.16
C LEU A 211 -9.39 -8.52 -1.39
N PHE A 212 -10.48 -8.89 -0.73
CA PHE A 212 -10.55 -10.15 0.02
C PHE A 212 -10.53 -11.37 -0.91
N SER A 213 -11.22 -11.31 -2.05
CA SER A 213 -11.10 -12.33 -3.10
C SER A 213 -9.65 -12.45 -3.59
N ARG A 214 -8.96 -11.32 -3.79
CA ARG A 214 -7.55 -11.34 -4.16
C ARG A 214 -6.66 -11.93 -3.06
N CYS A 215 -6.91 -11.60 -1.80
CA CYS A 215 -6.18 -12.19 -0.68
C CYS A 215 -6.42 -13.70 -0.59
N GLU A 216 -7.65 -14.17 -0.86
CA GLU A 216 -7.98 -15.60 -0.89
C GLU A 216 -7.26 -16.33 -2.04
N GLU A 217 -7.18 -15.75 -3.24
CA GLU A 217 -6.37 -16.28 -4.34
C GLU A 217 -4.88 -16.40 -3.99
N CYS A 218 -4.37 -15.47 -3.19
CA CYS A 218 -3.00 -15.45 -2.73
C CYS A 218 -2.72 -16.40 -1.55
N ASN A 219 -3.70 -17.20 -1.12
CA ASN A 219 -3.62 -18.12 0.00
C ASN A 219 -3.15 -17.45 1.30
N LEU A 220 -3.71 -16.26 1.58
CA LEU A 220 -3.57 -15.61 2.89
C LEU A 220 -4.37 -16.30 3.99
#